data_AF-A0AAT9I622-F1
#
_entry.id   AF-A0AAT9I622-F1
#
_cell.length_a   1.000
_cell.length_b   1.000
_cell.length_c   1.000
_cell.angle_alpha   90.00
_cell.angle_beta   90.00
_cell.angle_gamma   90.00
#
_symmetry.space_group_name_H-M   'P 1'
#
loop_
_entity.id
_entity.type
_entity.pdbx_description
1 polymer ?
#
loop_
_entity_poly.entity_id
_entity_poly.type
_entity_poly.pdbx_seq_one_letter_code
_entity_poly.pdbx_strand_id
1 'polypeptide(L)'
;MDNISIERIKTLHPAGRDSAMRVLQLSDVALTGRAVLRLANVFRSFAEQTDLYAQGRTKKGPKVTWAKAGYSFHNYGLAFDIVLIIDGKTASWNMQQDYDFDHLPDWMEVVQICKAEGWEWGGDWKTKKDYPHFEKRFGYTESELVKKYHEKDFIPGTQYVNL
;
A
#
# COMPACT_ATOMS: atom_id res chain seq x y z
N MET A 1 10.69 -9.69 11.01
CA MET A 1 10.28 -8.70 10.01
C MET A 1 10.70 -9.13 8.61
N ASP A 2 9.77 -9.05 7.65
CA ASP A 2 9.99 -9.40 6.24
C ASP A 2 10.95 -8.42 5.53
N ASN A 3 12.12 -8.90 5.11
CA ASN A 3 13.15 -8.07 4.47
C ASN A 3 12.68 -7.39 3.17
N ILE A 4 11.82 -8.05 2.40
CA ILE A 4 11.26 -7.48 1.16
C ILE A 4 10.45 -6.22 1.48
N SER A 5 9.64 -6.27 2.54
CA SER A 5 8.86 -5.13 2.99
C SER A 5 9.74 -4.00 3.52
N ILE A 6 10.81 -4.31 4.25
CA ILE A 6 11.77 -3.30 4.72
C ILE A 6 12.40 -2.54 3.54
N GLU A 7 12.82 -3.24 2.48
CA GLU A 7 13.37 -2.59 1.29
C GLU A 7 12.32 -1.76 0.56
N ARG A 8 11.08 -2.26 0.46
CA ARG A 8 9.98 -1.53 -0.18
C ARG A 8 9.58 -0.27 0.60
N ILE A 9 9.62 -0.28 1.94
CA ILE A 9 9.37 0.91 2.76
C ILE A 9 10.32 2.05 2.41
N LYS A 10 11.57 1.77 2.04
CA LYS A 10 12.52 2.81 1.60
C LYS A 10 12.01 3.59 0.38
N THR A 11 11.12 3.00 -0.42
CA THR A 11 10.50 3.64 -1.58
C THR A 11 9.27 4.48 -1.25
N LEU A 12 8.71 4.38 -0.03
CA LEU A 12 7.69 5.32 0.44
C LEU A 12 8.25 6.74 0.51
N HIS A 13 7.34 7.70 0.43
CA HIS A 13 7.58 9.08 0.82
C HIS A 13 8.14 9.13 2.25
N PRO A 14 9.17 9.94 2.54
CA PRO A 14 9.77 10.03 3.87
C PRO A 14 8.75 10.20 5.00
N ALA A 15 7.72 11.03 4.79
CA ALA A 15 6.64 11.26 5.75
C ALA A 15 5.86 10.00 6.19
N GLY A 16 5.85 8.93 5.37
CA GLY A 16 5.13 7.68 5.66
C GLY A 16 5.98 6.55 6.23
N ARG A 17 7.32 6.65 6.16
CA ARG A 17 8.23 5.51 6.40
C ARG A 17 8.17 4.99 7.84
N ASP A 18 8.23 5.89 8.82
CA ASP A 18 8.26 5.50 10.24
C ASP A 18 6.97 4.78 10.64
N SER A 19 5.83 5.27 10.16
CA SER A 19 4.54 4.64 10.44
C SER A 19 4.40 3.30 9.72
N ALA A 20 4.85 3.17 8.48
CA ALA A 20 4.86 1.87 7.78
C ALA A 20 5.79 0.84 8.46
N MET A 21 6.93 1.31 9.02
CA MET A 21 7.81 0.44 9.80
C MET A 21 7.14 -0.03 11.09
N ARG A 22 6.40 0.84 11.79
CA ARG A 22 5.60 0.44 12.96
C ARG A 22 4.50 -0.54 12.60
N VAL A 23 3.84 -0.39 11.45
CA VAL A 23 2.89 -1.39 10.94
C VAL A 23 3.55 -2.76 10.83
N LEU A 24 4.72 -2.88 10.18
CA LEU A 24 5.42 -4.17 10.10
C LEU A 24 5.78 -4.73 11.48
N GLN A 25 6.30 -3.90 12.38
CA GLN A 25 6.69 -4.33 13.72
C GLN A 25 5.49 -4.82 14.55
N LEU A 26 4.39 -4.07 14.53
CA LEU A 26 3.17 -4.43 15.26
C LEU A 26 2.50 -5.66 14.65
N SER A 27 2.50 -5.80 13.32
CA SER A 27 1.97 -7.00 12.66
C SER A 27 2.83 -8.24 12.95
N ASP A 28 4.15 -8.13 13.07
CA ASP A 28 4.99 -9.24 13.51
C ASP A 28 4.71 -9.69 14.96
N VAL A 29 4.22 -8.77 15.80
CA VAL A 29 3.81 -9.09 17.19
C VAL A 29 2.41 -9.69 17.23
N ALA A 30 1.49 -9.19 16.41
CA ALA A 30 0.11 -9.64 16.37
C ALA A 30 -0.03 -11.02 15.70
N LEU A 31 0.61 -11.21 14.54
CA LEU A 31 0.49 -12.43 13.76
C LEU A 31 1.44 -13.51 14.30
N THR A 32 0.98 -14.30 15.27
CA THR A 32 1.84 -15.24 16.01
C THR A 32 1.97 -16.62 15.35
N GLY A 33 1.14 -16.89 14.35
CA GLY A 33 1.04 -18.18 13.68
C GLY A 33 1.81 -18.24 12.37
N ARG A 34 1.11 -18.65 11.31
CA ARG A 34 1.72 -18.98 10.02
C ARG A 34 1.85 -17.80 9.07
N ALA A 35 1.10 -16.73 9.31
CA ALA A 35 1.05 -15.56 8.45
C ALA A 35 2.13 -14.55 8.82
N VAL A 36 2.75 -13.97 7.80
CA VAL A 36 3.65 -12.83 7.93
C VAL A 36 3.17 -11.73 6.99
N LEU A 37 3.05 -10.50 7.48
CA LEU A 37 2.72 -9.35 6.66
C LEU A 37 3.82 -9.07 5.64
N ARG A 38 3.43 -8.85 4.38
CA ARG A 38 4.28 -8.26 3.35
C ARG A 38 3.62 -7.07 2.68
N LEU A 39 4.39 -5.99 2.51
CA LEU A 39 4.01 -4.90 1.61
C LEU A 39 4.27 -5.34 0.17
N ALA A 40 3.21 -5.68 -0.57
CA ALA A 40 3.26 -6.21 -1.93
C ALA A 40 3.65 -5.15 -2.97
N ASN A 41 3.12 -3.94 -2.82
CA ASN A 41 3.36 -2.80 -3.70
C ASN A 41 3.47 -1.52 -2.86
N VAL A 42 4.30 -0.57 -3.28
CA VAL A 42 4.55 0.66 -2.53
C VAL A 42 4.65 1.85 -3.47
N PHE A 43 5.82 2.10 -4.06
CA PHE A 43 5.99 3.13 -5.08
C PHE A 43 5.76 2.56 -6.48
N ARG A 44 5.04 3.33 -7.30
CA ARG A 44 4.81 3.00 -8.71
C ARG A 44 4.97 4.26 -9.54
N SER A 45 5.93 4.30 -10.45
CA SER A 45 6.13 5.44 -11.34
C SER A 45 4.90 5.72 -12.22
N PHE A 46 4.86 6.92 -12.81
CA PHE A 46 3.79 7.31 -13.75
C PHE A 46 3.76 6.41 -14.98
N ALA A 47 4.92 5.94 -15.45
CA ALA A 47 5.02 5.01 -16.57
C ALA A 47 4.42 3.64 -16.20
N GLU A 48 4.79 3.09 -15.04
CA GLU A 48 4.23 1.82 -14.54
C GLU A 48 2.72 1.93 -14.30
N GLN A 49 2.23 3.05 -13.77
CA GLN A 49 0.78 3.26 -13.59
C GLN A 49 0.04 3.38 -14.92
N THR A 50 0.64 4.02 -15.93
CA THR A 50 0.09 4.07 -17.29
C THR A 50 -0.03 2.66 -17.86
N ASP A 51 1.01 1.85 -17.68
CA ASP A 51 1.04 0.47 -18.14
C ASP A 51 -0.02 -0.40 -17.45
N LEU A 52 -0.13 -0.26 -16.13
CA LEU A 52 -1.11 -0.96 -15.31
C LEU A 52 -2.54 -0.57 -15.67
N TYR A 53 -2.79 0.73 -15.91
CA TYR A 53 -4.09 1.23 -16.35
C TYR A 53 -4.49 0.70 -17.74
N ALA A 54 -3.53 0.43 -18.62
CA ALA A 54 -3.79 -0.13 -19.94
C ALA A 54 -4.37 -1.56 -19.89
N GLN A 55 -4.11 -2.33 -18.82
CA GLN A 55 -4.64 -3.70 -18.68
C GLN A 55 -6.17 -3.72 -18.62
N GLY A 56 -6.78 -4.63 -19.40
CA GLY A 56 -8.23 -4.74 -19.57
C GLY A 56 -8.87 -3.55 -20.29
N ARG A 57 -8.05 -2.68 -20.91
CA ARG A 57 -8.50 -1.54 -21.74
C ARG A 57 -7.87 -1.62 -23.13
N THR A 58 -6.58 -1.34 -23.22
CA THR A 58 -5.80 -1.40 -24.47
C THR A 58 -4.81 -2.57 -24.49
N LYS A 59 -4.52 -3.17 -23.34
CA LYS A 59 -3.78 -4.43 -23.19
C LYS A 59 -4.71 -5.54 -22.69
N LYS A 60 -4.41 -6.79 -23.07
CA LYS A 60 -5.11 -7.98 -22.56
C LYS A 60 -4.89 -8.12 -21.05
N GLY A 61 -5.84 -8.76 -20.36
CA GLY A 61 -5.81 -8.98 -18.92
C GLY A 61 -6.99 -8.34 -18.19
N PRO A 62 -7.17 -8.61 -16.90
CA PRO A 62 -8.21 -7.97 -16.08
C PRO A 62 -7.89 -6.48 -15.86
N LYS A 63 -8.93 -5.68 -15.60
CA LYS A 63 -8.74 -4.31 -15.11
C LYS A 63 -8.33 -4.37 -13.64
N VAL A 64 -7.07 -4.05 -13.36
CA VAL A 64 -6.49 -4.11 -12.01
C VAL A 64 -6.37 -2.74 -11.33
N THR A 65 -6.66 -1.66 -12.05
CA THR A 65 -6.72 -0.31 -11.48
C THR A 65 -7.72 0.58 -12.20
N TRP A 66 -8.25 1.56 -11.49
CA TRP A 66 -9.13 2.61 -12.01
C TRP A 66 -8.43 3.97 -12.14
N ALA A 67 -7.24 4.11 -11.56
CA ALA A 67 -6.46 5.34 -11.54
C ALA A 67 -5.56 5.45 -12.77
N LYS A 68 -5.57 6.61 -13.42
CA LYS A 68 -4.55 6.98 -14.42
C LYS A 68 -3.25 7.37 -13.70
N ALA A 69 -2.15 7.47 -14.45
CA ALA A 69 -0.90 8.03 -13.93
C ALA A 69 -1.11 9.43 -13.33
N GLY A 70 -0.52 9.65 -12.15
CA GLY A 70 -0.71 10.86 -11.34
C GLY A 70 -1.96 10.86 -10.46
N TYR A 71 -2.86 9.88 -10.62
CA TYR A 71 -4.09 9.79 -9.85
C TYR A 71 -4.13 8.56 -8.93
N SER A 72 -2.96 8.04 -8.57
CA SER A 72 -2.80 7.01 -7.56
C SER A 72 -1.78 7.49 -6.52
N PHE A 73 -2.08 7.30 -5.23
CA PHE A 73 -1.15 7.64 -4.14
C PHE A 73 0.16 6.82 -4.20
N HIS A 74 0.18 5.65 -4.85
CA HIS A 74 1.41 4.92 -5.16
C HIS A 74 2.38 5.73 -6.02
N ASN A 75 1.89 6.66 -6.86
CA ASN A 75 2.72 7.51 -7.71
C ASN A 75 3.58 8.51 -6.93
N TYR A 76 3.25 8.71 -5.66
CA TYR A 76 3.91 9.65 -4.77
C TYR A 76 4.59 8.95 -3.58
N GLY A 77 4.53 7.62 -3.53
CA GLY A 77 5.01 6.84 -2.38
C GLY A 77 4.15 7.04 -1.12
N LEU A 78 2.86 7.33 -1.28
CA LEU A 78 1.92 7.62 -0.19
C LEU A 78 0.91 6.50 0.05
N ALA A 79 1.12 5.34 -0.58
CA ALA A 79 0.28 4.17 -0.43
C ALA A 79 1.11 2.88 -0.45
N PHE A 80 0.52 1.83 0.08
CA PHE A 80 1.02 0.47 -0.07
C PHE A 80 -0.12 -0.53 -0.18
N ASP A 81 0.15 -1.63 -0.86
CA ASP A 81 -0.73 -2.81 -0.90
C ASP A 81 -0.16 -3.89 0.02
N ILE A 82 -0.99 -4.57 0.78
CA ILE A 82 -0.59 -5.69 1.64
C ILE A 82 -0.88 -7.06 1.02
N VAL A 83 -0.13 -8.06 1.47
CA VAL A 83 -0.42 -9.48 1.27
C VAL A 83 0.09 -10.25 2.48
N LEU A 84 -0.58 -11.34 2.84
CA LEU A 84 -0.07 -12.25 3.87
C LEU A 84 0.76 -13.36 3.21
N ILE A 85 1.93 -13.65 3.75
CA ILE A 85 2.78 -14.75 3.32
C ILE A 85 2.66 -15.87 4.33
N ILE A 86 2.10 -16.99 3.89
CA ILE A 86 1.83 -18.16 4.73
C ILE A 86 3.00 -19.13 4.63
N ASP A 87 3.53 -19.54 5.78
CA ASP A 87 4.70 -20.43 5.93
C ASP A 87 5.93 -19.97 5.10
N GLY A 88 6.07 -18.66 4.89
CA GLY A 88 7.14 -18.08 4.08
C GLY A 88 7.06 -18.38 2.58
N LYS A 89 5.98 -19.00 2.08
CA LYS A 89 5.89 -19.54 0.72
C LYS A 89 4.72 -19.02 -0.10
N THR A 90 3.53 -18.99 0.50
CA THR A 90 2.29 -18.77 -0.25
C THR A 90 1.72 -17.39 0.03
N ALA A 91 1.49 -16.61 -1.02
CA ALA A 91 0.75 -15.36 -0.92
C ALA A 91 -0.75 -15.64 -0.72
N SER A 92 -1.36 -14.98 0.27
CA SER A 92 -2.78 -15.07 0.59
C SER A 92 -3.41 -13.68 0.69
N TRP A 93 -4.57 -13.55 0.04
CA TRP A 93 -5.48 -12.40 0.14
C TRP A 93 -6.78 -12.78 0.86
N ASN A 94 -6.78 -13.89 1.60
CA ASN A 94 -7.96 -14.33 2.32
C ASN A 94 -8.17 -13.46 3.56
N MET A 95 -9.24 -12.65 3.55
CA MET A 95 -9.57 -11.75 4.66
C MET A 95 -10.27 -12.42 5.84
N GLN A 96 -10.67 -13.69 5.70
CA GLN A 96 -11.47 -14.41 6.70
C GLN A 96 -10.67 -15.49 7.41
N GLN A 97 -9.45 -15.77 6.97
CA GLN A 97 -8.63 -16.83 7.55
C GLN A 97 -7.96 -16.32 8.83
N ASP A 98 -8.08 -17.13 9.85
CA ASP A 98 -7.35 -17.09 11.11
C ASP A 98 -6.25 -18.18 11.03
N TYR A 99 -4.99 -17.76 10.97
CA TYR A 99 -3.80 -18.59 10.79
C TYR A 99 -3.03 -18.83 12.09
N ASP A 100 -3.41 -18.19 13.19
CA ASP A 100 -2.79 -18.35 14.51
C ASP A 100 -3.74 -18.80 15.62
N PHE A 101 -5.02 -18.98 15.28
CA PHE A 101 -6.10 -19.54 16.07
C PHE A 101 -6.49 -18.69 17.28
N ASP A 102 -6.32 -17.36 17.18
CA ASP A 102 -6.70 -16.41 18.22
C ASP A 102 -8.18 -15.96 18.12
N HIS A 103 -8.93 -16.50 17.15
CA HIS A 103 -10.32 -16.18 16.80
C HIS A 103 -10.53 -14.85 16.07
N LEU A 104 -9.46 -14.23 15.56
CA LEU A 104 -9.50 -13.05 14.71
C LEU A 104 -8.92 -13.39 13.33
N PRO A 105 -9.50 -12.89 12.22
CA PRO A 105 -8.86 -13.03 10.92
C PRO A 105 -7.60 -12.15 10.85
N ASP A 106 -6.44 -12.75 10.55
CA ASP A 106 -5.12 -12.07 10.51
C ASP A 106 -5.13 -10.81 9.63
N TRP A 107 -5.86 -10.89 8.51
CA TRP A 107 -6.00 -9.75 7.60
C TRP A 107 -6.64 -8.55 8.31
N MET A 108 -7.67 -8.81 9.11
CA MET A 108 -8.40 -7.77 9.82
C MET A 108 -7.59 -7.19 10.97
N GLU A 109 -6.74 -7.99 11.62
CA GLU A 109 -5.78 -7.47 12.59
C GLU A 109 -4.80 -6.49 11.93
N VAL A 110 -4.22 -6.86 10.79
CA VAL A 110 -3.35 -5.94 10.03
C VAL A 110 -4.10 -4.67 9.63
N VAL A 111 -5.37 -4.78 9.19
CA VAL A 111 -6.21 -3.61 8.89
C VAL A 111 -6.34 -2.70 10.11
N GLN A 112 -6.61 -3.24 11.30
CA GLN A 112 -6.72 -2.43 12.51
C GLN A 112 -5.40 -1.76 12.89
N ILE A 113 -4.27 -2.47 12.75
CA ILE A 113 -2.93 -1.91 12.99
C ILE A 113 -2.64 -0.76 12.04
N CYS A 114 -2.89 -0.94 10.74
CA CYS A 114 -2.73 0.12 9.74
C CYS A 114 -3.60 1.34 10.07
N LYS A 115 -4.87 1.14 10.43
CA LYS A 115 -5.79 2.22 10.80
C LYS A 115 -5.35 2.95 12.08
N ALA A 116 -4.90 2.22 13.09
CA ALA A 116 -4.36 2.80 14.33
C ALA A 116 -3.10 3.63 14.06
N GLU A 117 -2.31 3.23 13.08
CA GLU A 117 -1.16 3.98 12.56
C GLU A 117 -1.56 5.15 11.64
N GLY A 118 -2.86 5.36 11.39
CA GLY A 118 -3.41 6.49 10.63
C GLY A 118 -3.47 6.28 9.12
N TRP A 119 -3.41 5.03 8.64
CA TRP A 119 -3.59 4.71 7.22
C TRP A 119 -5.08 4.52 6.89
N GLU A 120 -5.52 5.12 5.78
CA GLU A 120 -6.86 4.93 5.23
C GLU A 120 -6.90 3.60 4.47
N TRP A 121 -7.94 2.79 4.68
CA TRP A 121 -8.06 1.45 4.08
C TRP A 121 -8.99 1.47 2.87
N GLY A 122 -8.53 0.91 1.74
CA GLY A 122 -9.32 0.81 0.51
C GLY A 122 -10.55 -0.10 0.62
N GLY A 123 -10.61 -0.98 1.62
CA GLY A 123 -11.80 -1.77 1.95
C GLY A 123 -12.98 -0.97 2.50
N ASP A 124 -12.73 0.24 3.03
CA ASP A 124 -13.76 1.16 3.53
C ASP A 124 -14.39 2.01 2.41
N TRP A 125 -13.81 2.01 1.21
CA TRP A 125 -14.34 2.82 0.10
C TRP A 125 -15.77 2.41 -0.26
N LYS A 126 -16.63 3.40 -0.54
CA LYS A 126 -18.05 3.17 -0.87
C LYS A 126 -18.22 2.40 -2.18
N THR A 127 -17.30 2.59 -3.13
CA THR A 127 -17.31 1.92 -4.43
C THR A 127 -15.88 1.53 -4.79
N LYS A 128 -15.72 0.54 -5.68
CA LYS A 128 -14.40 0.10 -6.17
C LYS A 128 -13.43 -0.26 -5.03
N LYS A 129 -13.93 -0.96 -4.01
CA LYS A 129 -13.14 -1.39 -2.86
C LYS A 129 -11.87 -2.10 -3.32
N ASP A 130 -10.77 -1.73 -2.68
CA ASP A 130 -9.45 -2.28 -2.92
C ASP A 130 -8.90 -2.77 -1.58
N TYR A 131 -9.15 -4.04 -1.28
CA TYR A 131 -8.91 -4.58 0.06
C TYR A 131 -7.42 -4.62 0.45
N PRO A 132 -6.46 -4.89 -0.46
CA PRO A 132 -5.04 -4.77 -0.17
C PRO A 132 -4.55 -3.35 0.13
N HIS A 133 -5.25 -2.33 -0.36
CA HIS A 133 -4.73 -0.97 -0.46
C HIS A 133 -4.85 -0.17 0.83
N PHE A 134 -3.79 0.55 1.17
CA PHE A 134 -3.74 1.54 2.23
C PHE A 134 -3.06 2.83 1.76
N GLU A 135 -3.56 3.99 2.18
CA GLU A 135 -2.97 5.28 1.83
C GLU A 135 -2.95 6.29 2.97
N LYS A 136 -2.01 7.24 2.88
CA LYS A 136 -1.99 8.44 3.72
C LYS A 136 -1.95 9.66 2.82
N ARG A 137 -3.01 10.45 2.90
CA ARG A 137 -3.20 11.61 2.01
C ARG A 137 -2.44 12.85 2.48
N PHE A 138 -2.12 12.95 3.77
CA PHE A 138 -1.48 14.12 4.39
C PHE A 138 -2.18 15.45 4.07
N GLY A 139 -3.51 15.41 3.93
CA GLY A 139 -4.31 16.59 3.57
C GLY A 139 -4.36 16.91 2.07
N TYR A 140 -3.72 16.11 1.20
CA TYR A 140 -3.68 16.32 -0.24
C TYR A 140 -4.63 15.43 -1.03
N THR A 141 -5.21 16.03 -2.07
CA THR A 141 -5.87 15.32 -3.16
C THR A 141 -4.87 14.93 -4.25
N GLU A 142 -5.26 13.94 -5.05
CA GLU A 142 -4.50 13.47 -6.21
C GLU A 142 -4.22 14.61 -7.21
N SER A 143 -5.20 15.50 -7.41
CA SER A 143 -5.08 16.69 -8.26
C SER A 143 -4.02 17.68 -7.76
N GLU A 144 -3.85 17.83 -6.45
CA GLU A 144 -2.82 18.70 -5.88
C GLU A 144 -1.43 18.05 -6.00
N LEU A 145 -1.34 16.73 -5.76
CA LEU A 145 -0.08 15.99 -5.88
C LEU A 145 0.42 15.97 -7.33
N VAL A 146 -0.47 15.78 -8.31
CA VAL A 146 -0.08 15.82 -9.74
C VAL A 146 0.36 17.22 -10.16
N LYS A 147 -0.29 18.26 -9.64
CA LYS A 147 0.12 19.66 -9.86
C LYS A 147 1.53 19.89 -9.31
N LYS A 148 1.79 19.57 -8.04
CA LYS A 148 3.12 19.68 -7.41
C LYS A 148 4.20 18.94 -8.19
N TYR A 149 3.90 17.72 -8.64
CA TYR A 149 4.81 16.94 -9.47
C TYR A 149 5.18 17.63 -10.79
N HIS A 150 4.20 18.20 -11.49
CA HIS A 150 4.45 18.94 -12.73
C HIS A 150 5.20 20.26 -12.51
N GLU A 151 4.95 20.92 -11.38
CA GLU A 151 5.68 22.12 -10.95
C GLU A 151 7.09 21.80 -10.43
N LYS A 152 7.44 20.50 -10.32
CA LYS A 152 8.69 20.00 -9.75
C LYS A 152 8.92 20.46 -8.30
N ASP A 153 7.84 20.64 -7.56
CA ASP A 153 7.86 20.93 -6.12
C ASP A 153 8.19 19.64 -5.36
N PHE A 154 9.48 19.31 -5.35
CA PHE A 154 10.03 18.12 -4.70
C PHE A 154 10.83 18.49 -3.46
N ILE A 155 10.88 17.56 -2.50
CA ILE A 155 11.85 17.62 -1.40
C ILE A 155 13.26 17.64 -2.03
N PRO A 156 14.12 18.62 -1.68
CA PRO A 156 15.44 18.77 -2.29
C PRO A 156 16.27 17.48 -2.28
N GLY A 157 16.80 17.11 -3.45
CA GLY A 157 17.63 15.91 -3.62
C GLY A 157 16.85 14.59 -3.68
N THR A 158 15.53 14.64 -3.81
CA THR A 158 14.69 13.43 -3.89
C THR A 158 13.69 13.49 -5.05
N GLN A 159 12.97 12.38 -5.28
CA GLN A 159 11.87 12.28 -6.25
C GLN A 159 10.49 12.54 -5.64
N TYR A 160 10.42 12.87 -4.35
CA TYR A 160 9.17 12.95 -3.60
C TYR A 160 8.62 14.37 -3.60
N VAL A 161 7.33 14.51 -3.88
CA VAL A 161 6.63 15.80 -3.83
C VAL A 161 6.67 16.39 -2.42
N ASN A 162 6.80 17.71 -2.33
CA ASN A 162 6.79 18.40 -1.06
C ASN A 162 5.36 18.45 -0.49
N LEU A 163 5.13 17.74 0.62
CA LEU A 163 3.86 17.72 1.35
C LEU A 163 3.79 18.84 2.38
#